data_AF-A0A816QRE4-F1
#
_entry.id   AF-A0A816QRE4-F1
#
_cell.length_a   1.000
_cell.length_b   1.000
_cell.length_c   1.000
_cell.angle_alpha   90.00
_cell.angle_beta   90.00
_cell.angle_gamma   90.00
#
_symmetry.space_group_name_H-M   'P 1'
#
loop_
_entity.id
_entity.type
_entity.pdbx_description
1 polymer ?
#
loop_
_entity_poly.entity_id
_entity_poly.type
_entity_poly.pdbx_seq_one_letter_code
_entity_poly.pdbx_strand_id
1 'polypeptide(L)'
;MHRFTDIESTSKRLPPVYGYLTHQLLPLQEALKPISSQVDQLDRFSRIAKNECKFPSEHGLTRDESAAIYLYTMEWGEDSFYKVINRYLRAEDRSTLQPWFGYLKLFDTAVQKLPTVRKNLWRGIAADIAKNFKNGHEFTWWAISSCSTSVNIIKDFLGSNSTLFLIEAVNGKDISGYTNFPKESEVILCPGTRLRVVSDPLDHAPMRVVHLQEISDEAEDQLTSSFDAMSVASSSEKKSIPTAITAKSSEVKTVTDQLGLLDEINEQSWGQWKDGKYNGKGKMNFANGEMYTGDWVDNNRTGQGLYIYTNGDRYEGQWKDDKMNGKGKMTYANSAVKDGMWSNSSFVG
;
A
#
# COMPACT_ATOMS: atom_id res chain seq x y z
N MET A 1 -11.26 -10.23 -19.61
CA MET A 1 -9.81 -10.52 -19.49
C MET A 1 -9.48 -10.73 -18.03
N HIS A 2 -8.84 -11.84 -17.69
CA HIS A 2 -8.49 -12.19 -16.30
C HIS A 2 -7.51 -11.16 -15.74
N ARG A 3 -7.90 -10.47 -14.66
CA ARG A 3 -7.00 -9.62 -13.88
C ARG A 3 -6.35 -10.56 -12.87
N PHE A 4 -5.02 -10.74 -12.94
CA PHE A 4 -4.21 -11.57 -12.02
C PHE A 4 -4.27 -13.09 -12.23
N THR A 5 -3.85 -13.56 -13.41
CA THR A 5 -3.73 -14.99 -13.74
C THR A 5 -2.76 -15.77 -12.83
N ASP A 6 -1.75 -15.08 -12.32
CA ASP A 6 -0.71 -15.63 -11.44
C ASP A 6 -1.24 -15.94 -10.04
N ILE A 7 -2.46 -15.48 -9.71
CA ILE A 7 -3.14 -15.76 -8.45
C ILE A 7 -3.81 -17.13 -8.46
N GLU A 8 -4.19 -17.63 -9.63
CA GLU A 8 -4.89 -18.92 -9.75
C GLU A 8 -3.92 -20.11 -9.65
N SER A 9 -2.61 -19.93 -9.88
CA SER A 9 -1.60 -20.93 -9.54
C SER A 9 -0.20 -20.31 -9.36
N THR A 10 0.48 -20.64 -8.27
CA THR A 10 1.89 -20.26 -8.01
C THR A 10 2.87 -20.78 -9.08
N SER A 11 2.48 -21.80 -9.85
CA SER A 11 3.21 -22.34 -11.00
C SER A 11 3.13 -21.51 -12.29
N LYS A 12 2.33 -20.43 -12.31
CA LYS A 12 2.13 -19.54 -13.47
C LYS A 12 2.55 -18.09 -13.18
N ARG A 13 3.70 -17.88 -12.55
CA ARG A 13 4.25 -16.51 -12.43
C ARG A 13 4.59 -15.99 -13.83
N LEU A 14 4.04 -14.83 -14.20
CA LEU A 14 4.38 -14.22 -15.48
C LEU A 14 5.84 -13.76 -15.47
N PRO A 15 6.59 -14.04 -16.53
CA PRO A 15 7.99 -13.66 -16.60
C PRO A 15 8.12 -12.13 -16.60
N PRO A 16 9.26 -11.61 -16.12
CA PRO A 16 9.44 -10.17 -16.09
C PRO A 16 9.43 -9.52 -17.46
N VAL A 17 8.92 -8.30 -17.53
CA VAL A 17 8.93 -7.50 -18.75
C VAL A 17 10.22 -6.68 -18.79
N TYR A 18 11.32 -7.25 -19.29
CA TYR A 18 12.62 -6.53 -19.35
C TYR A 18 12.91 -5.86 -20.70
N GLY A 19 12.22 -6.24 -21.77
CA GLY A 19 12.58 -5.80 -23.13
C GLY A 19 12.52 -4.29 -23.36
N TYR A 20 11.75 -3.55 -22.57
CA TYR A 20 11.71 -2.09 -22.67
C TYR A 20 12.90 -1.40 -22.01
N LEU A 21 13.58 -2.03 -21.05
CA LEU A 21 14.69 -1.40 -20.30
C LEU A 21 15.87 -1.05 -21.20
N THR A 22 16.13 -1.91 -22.20
CA THR A 22 17.17 -1.73 -23.23
C THR A 22 16.68 -0.96 -24.45
N HIS A 23 15.40 -0.57 -24.48
CA HIS A 23 14.86 0.21 -25.59
C HIS A 23 15.44 1.63 -25.58
N GLN A 24 15.61 2.21 -26.77
CA GLN A 24 16.00 3.61 -26.90
C GLN A 24 14.95 4.50 -26.22
N LEU A 25 15.41 5.49 -25.45
CA LEU A 25 14.54 6.54 -24.93
C LEU A 25 14.11 7.46 -26.08
N LEU A 26 12.81 7.54 -26.32
CA LEU A 26 12.21 8.29 -27.43
C LEU A 26 11.34 9.43 -26.92
N PRO A 27 11.20 10.53 -27.67
CA PRO A 27 10.16 11.53 -27.41
C PRO A 27 8.77 10.89 -27.45
N LEU A 28 7.79 11.48 -26.74
CA LEU A 28 6.46 10.87 -26.54
C LEU A 28 5.78 10.50 -27.86
N GLN A 29 5.83 11.36 -28.87
CA GLN A 29 5.19 11.10 -30.16
C GLN A 29 5.80 9.88 -30.87
N GLU A 30 7.13 9.76 -30.87
CA GLU A 30 7.82 8.60 -31.47
C GLU A 30 7.55 7.32 -30.68
N ALA A 31 7.53 7.41 -29.35
CA ALA A 31 7.21 6.30 -28.45
C ALA A 31 5.79 5.75 -28.64
N LEU A 32 4.84 6.57 -29.09
CA LEU A 32 3.43 6.20 -29.30
C LEU A 32 3.12 5.71 -30.72
N LYS A 33 3.96 6.01 -31.72
CA LYS A 33 3.72 5.62 -33.13
C LYS A 33 3.38 4.13 -33.33
N PRO A 34 4.08 3.16 -32.70
CA PRO A 34 3.79 1.74 -32.93
C PRO A 34 2.43 1.28 -32.37
N ILE A 35 1.82 2.06 -31.49
CA ILE A 35 0.57 1.74 -30.79
C ILE A 35 -0.59 2.68 -31.15
N SER A 36 -0.39 3.62 -32.06
CA SER A 36 -1.40 4.63 -32.44
C SER A 36 -2.70 4.02 -32.98
N SER A 37 -2.61 2.88 -33.67
CA SER A 37 -3.79 2.15 -34.16
C SER A 37 -4.47 1.28 -33.09
N GLN A 38 -3.80 1.05 -31.96
CA GLN A 38 -4.29 0.18 -30.88
C GLN A 38 -5.08 0.96 -29.82
N VAL A 39 -4.95 2.28 -29.80
CA VAL A 39 -5.59 3.16 -28.81
C VAL A 39 -6.33 4.26 -29.56
N ASP A 40 -7.65 4.25 -29.46
CA ASP A 40 -8.48 5.28 -30.09
C ASP A 40 -8.11 6.69 -29.57
N GLN A 41 -8.09 7.66 -30.47
CA GLN A 41 -7.79 9.07 -30.20
C GLN A 41 -6.41 9.35 -29.57
N LEU A 42 -5.47 8.41 -29.57
CA LEU A 42 -4.16 8.56 -28.92
C LEU A 42 -3.38 9.80 -29.40
N ASP A 43 -3.40 10.10 -30.69
CA ASP A 43 -2.75 11.30 -31.24
C ASP A 43 -3.34 12.60 -30.69
N ARG A 44 -4.65 12.64 -30.47
CA ARG A 44 -5.33 13.81 -29.89
C ARG A 44 -4.92 13.97 -28.42
N PHE A 45 -5.05 12.91 -27.63
CA PHE A 45 -4.80 12.97 -26.19
C PHE A 45 -3.32 13.13 -25.85
N SER A 46 -2.40 12.58 -26.66
CA SER A 46 -0.97 12.84 -26.48
C SER A 46 -0.58 14.30 -26.70
N ARG A 47 -1.24 15.01 -27.63
CA ARG A 47 -1.06 16.48 -27.80
C ARG A 47 -1.61 17.25 -26.60
N ILE A 48 -2.78 16.88 -26.10
CA ILE A 48 -3.35 17.48 -24.88
C ILE A 48 -2.38 17.27 -23.72
N ALA A 49 -1.90 16.04 -23.51
CA ALA A 49 -0.95 15.74 -22.44
C ALA A 49 0.33 16.60 -22.53
N LYS A 50 0.90 16.80 -23.74
CA LYS A 50 2.08 17.69 -23.90
C LYS A 50 1.81 19.16 -23.56
N ASN A 51 0.58 19.61 -23.77
CA ASN A 51 0.19 20.99 -23.52
C ASN A 51 -0.11 21.22 -22.04
N GLU A 52 -0.83 20.28 -21.42
CA GLU A 52 -1.35 20.41 -20.05
C GLU A 52 -0.38 19.90 -18.98
N CYS A 53 0.60 19.07 -19.33
CA CYS A 53 1.54 18.53 -18.36
C CYS A 53 2.31 19.63 -17.63
N LYS A 54 2.68 19.36 -16.37
CA LYS A 54 3.53 20.25 -15.58
C LYS A 54 4.91 20.39 -16.23
N PHE A 55 5.21 21.58 -16.73
CA PHE A 55 6.54 21.94 -17.23
C PHE A 55 6.80 23.44 -17.05
N PRO A 56 7.96 23.86 -16.50
CA PRO A 56 9.11 23.04 -16.10
C PRO A 56 8.80 22.12 -14.90
N SER A 57 9.45 20.97 -14.88
CA SER A 57 9.34 20.01 -13.78
C SER A 57 10.24 20.41 -12.62
N GLU A 58 9.77 20.22 -11.39
CA GLU A 58 10.58 20.40 -10.18
C GLU A 58 11.54 19.23 -9.90
N HIS A 59 11.32 18.09 -10.58
CA HIS A 59 12.11 16.86 -10.44
C HIS A 59 12.95 16.55 -11.69
N GLY A 60 13.15 17.55 -12.56
CA GLY A 60 14.00 17.40 -13.74
C GLY A 60 13.41 16.51 -14.85
N LEU A 61 12.09 16.35 -14.90
CA LEU A 61 11.43 15.70 -16.03
C LEU A 61 11.49 16.61 -17.25
N THR A 62 11.76 16.00 -18.41
CA THR A 62 11.53 16.63 -19.70
C THR A 62 10.02 16.81 -19.92
N ARG A 63 9.63 17.67 -20.88
CA ARG A 63 8.22 17.83 -21.24
C ARG A 63 7.60 16.49 -21.73
N ASP A 64 8.35 15.67 -22.46
CA ASP A 64 7.88 14.37 -22.93
C ASP A 64 7.65 13.37 -21.79
N GLU A 65 8.54 13.35 -20.79
CA GLU A 65 8.40 12.52 -19.58
C GLU A 65 7.20 12.95 -18.72
N SER A 66 7.04 14.25 -18.48
CA SER A 66 5.89 14.82 -17.77
C SER A 66 4.58 14.51 -18.50
N ALA A 67 4.56 14.67 -19.82
CA ALA A 67 3.40 14.35 -20.65
C ALA A 67 3.09 12.84 -20.69
N ALA A 68 4.09 11.96 -20.57
CA ALA A 68 3.86 10.52 -20.51
C ALA A 68 3.09 10.13 -19.25
N ILE A 69 3.43 10.72 -18.09
CA ILE A 69 2.70 10.53 -16.83
C ILE A 69 1.30 11.12 -16.93
N TYR A 70 1.18 12.35 -17.42
CA TYR A 70 -0.12 13.00 -17.58
C TYR A 70 -1.05 12.17 -18.47
N LEU A 71 -0.58 11.75 -19.66
CA LEU A 71 -1.32 10.90 -20.59
C LEU A 71 -1.80 9.60 -19.95
N TYR A 72 -0.97 8.97 -19.12
CA TYR A 72 -1.34 7.76 -18.40
C TYR A 72 -2.57 7.98 -17.51
N THR A 73 -2.60 9.12 -16.80
CA THR A 73 -3.68 9.45 -15.87
C THR A 73 -4.94 10.02 -16.53
N MET A 74 -4.93 10.26 -17.84
CA MET A 74 -6.11 10.78 -18.53
C MET A 74 -7.21 9.72 -18.67
N GLU A 75 -8.45 10.17 -18.55
CA GLU A 75 -9.64 9.34 -18.79
C GLU A 75 -10.51 9.96 -19.89
N TRP A 76 -10.83 9.15 -20.90
CA TRP A 76 -11.68 9.54 -22.02
C TRP A 76 -12.65 8.45 -22.48
N GLY A 77 -12.87 7.42 -21.66
CA GLY A 77 -13.80 6.33 -21.95
C GLY A 77 -13.15 4.94 -21.87
N GLU A 78 -13.72 3.97 -22.59
CA GLU A 78 -13.29 2.57 -22.53
C GLU A 78 -11.90 2.32 -23.11
N ASP A 79 -11.50 3.15 -24.08
CA ASP A 79 -10.18 3.09 -24.72
C ASP A 79 -9.17 4.06 -24.10
N SER A 80 -9.42 4.51 -22.86
CA SER A 80 -8.44 5.30 -22.11
C SER A 80 -7.09 4.58 -22.05
N PHE A 81 -6.01 5.33 -22.27
CA PHE A 81 -4.67 4.76 -22.47
C PHE A 81 -4.25 3.78 -21.37
N TYR A 82 -4.47 4.13 -20.09
CA TYR A 82 -4.16 3.24 -18.97
C TYR A 82 -4.94 1.92 -19.00
N LYS A 83 -6.19 1.91 -19.48
CA LYS A 83 -7.01 0.69 -19.59
C LYS A 83 -6.40 -0.24 -20.63
N VAL A 84 -5.95 0.31 -21.77
CA VAL A 84 -5.38 -0.46 -22.87
C VAL A 84 -4.00 -1.02 -22.51
N ILE A 85 -3.06 -0.20 -22.05
CA ILE A 85 -1.70 -0.70 -21.71
C ILE A 85 -1.74 -1.76 -20.61
N ASN A 86 -2.57 -1.57 -19.59
CA ASN A 86 -2.71 -2.54 -18.51
C ASN A 86 -3.42 -3.82 -18.94
N ARG A 87 -4.09 -3.85 -20.09
CA ARG A 87 -4.60 -5.07 -20.71
C ARG A 87 -3.43 -5.95 -21.17
N TYR A 88 -2.46 -5.36 -21.87
CA TYR A 88 -1.27 -6.06 -22.34
C TYR A 88 -0.33 -6.46 -21.21
N LEU A 89 -0.10 -5.57 -20.24
CA LEU A 89 0.75 -5.88 -19.09
C LEU A 89 0.20 -7.04 -18.24
N ARG A 90 -1.14 -7.22 -18.19
CA ARG A 90 -1.78 -8.31 -17.44
C ARG A 90 -1.97 -9.59 -18.25
N ALA A 91 -1.72 -9.58 -19.56
CA ALA A 91 -1.95 -10.74 -20.41
C ALA A 91 -0.99 -11.89 -20.06
N GLU A 92 -1.49 -13.14 -20.14
CA GLU A 92 -0.63 -14.32 -20.00
C GLU A 92 0.38 -14.39 -21.15
N ASP A 93 -0.10 -14.20 -22.37
CA ASP A 93 0.73 -14.02 -23.55
C ASP A 93 1.06 -12.53 -23.73
N ARG A 94 2.34 -12.20 -23.59
CA ARG A 94 2.88 -10.84 -23.76
C ARG A 94 3.70 -10.68 -25.04
N SER A 95 3.59 -11.61 -25.98
CA SER A 95 4.29 -11.53 -27.28
C SER A 95 3.96 -10.24 -28.05
N THR A 96 2.76 -9.68 -27.84
CA THR A 96 2.31 -8.44 -28.48
C THR A 96 2.64 -7.16 -27.69
N LEU A 97 3.43 -7.25 -26.62
CA LEU A 97 3.79 -6.10 -25.79
C LEU A 97 4.92 -5.25 -26.39
N GLN A 98 5.71 -5.81 -27.31
CA GLN A 98 6.89 -5.14 -27.90
C GLN A 98 6.59 -3.73 -28.46
N PRO A 99 5.47 -3.47 -29.17
CA PRO A 99 5.13 -2.13 -29.65
C PRO A 99 5.01 -1.07 -28.54
N TRP A 100 4.73 -1.48 -27.30
CA TRP A 100 4.58 -0.59 -26.15
C TRP A 100 5.91 -0.20 -25.49
N PHE A 101 7.03 -0.83 -25.87
CA PHE A 101 8.31 -0.66 -25.18
C PHE A 101 8.85 0.77 -25.24
N GLY A 102 8.62 1.49 -26.34
CA GLY A 102 8.99 2.91 -26.44
C GLY A 102 8.31 3.75 -25.36
N TYR A 103 6.98 3.56 -25.17
CA TYR A 103 6.23 4.26 -24.14
C TYR A 103 6.62 3.79 -22.73
N LEU A 104 6.73 2.48 -22.49
CA LEU A 104 7.12 1.94 -21.19
C LEU A 104 8.50 2.46 -20.75
N LYS A 105 9.47 2.54 -21.67
CA LYS A 105 10.78 3.13 -21.39
C LYS A 105 10.68 4.60 -20.99
N LEU A 106 9.89 5.39 -21.71
CA LEU A 106 9.69 6.80 -21.41
C LEU A 106 9.00 7.01 -20.06
N PHE A 107 7.93 6.25 -19.79
CA PHE A 107 7.18 6.32 -18.54
C PHE A 107 8.04 5.89 -17.35
N ASP A 108 8.74 4.75 -17.45
CA ASP A 108 9.64 4.26 -16.40
C ASP A 108 10.75 5.30 -16.10
N THR A 109 11.40 5.83 -17.15
CA THR A 109 12.42 6.87 -16.98
C THR A 109 11.87 8.11 -16.26
N ALA A 110 10.62 8.49 -16.55
CA ALA A 110 9.95 9.61 -15.89
C ALA A 110 9.69 9.33 -14.39
N VAL A 111 9.05 8.20 -14.06
CA VAL A 111 8.67 7.89 -12.67
C VAL A 111 9.86 7.58 -11.78
N GLN A 112 10.98 7.10 -12.33
CA GLN A 112 12.21 6.90 -11.55
C GLN A 112 12.85 8.20 -11.07
N LYS A 113 12.57 9.35 -11.71
CA LYS A 113 13.03 10.67 -11.26
C LYS A 113 12.19 11.25 -10.11
N LEU A 114 11.03 10.66 -9.83
CA LEU A 114 10.09 11.16 -8.84
C LEU A 114 10.39 10.62 -7.44
N PRO A 115 9.93 11.32 -6.38
CA PRO A 115 10.09 10.86 -5.01
C PRO A 115 9.49 9.47 -4.80
N THR A 116 10.27 8.58 -4.18
CA THR A 116 9.77 7.32 -3.64
C THR A 116 9.03 7.59 -2.32
N VAL A 117 7.85 7.01 -2.15
CA VAL A 117 7.04 7.11 -0.95
C VAL A 117 6.80 5.73 -0.33
N ARG A 118 6.99 5.64 0.98
CA ARG A 118 6.61 4.48 1.80
C ARG A 118 5.33 4.81 2.56
N LYS A 119 4.19 4.36 2.05
CA LYS A 119 2.86 4.71 2.55
C LYS A 119 1.86 3.59 2.28
N ASN A 120 0.76 3.60 3.03
CA ASN A 120 -0.42 2.84 2.68
C ASN A 120 -1.08 3.46 1.45
N LEU A 121 -1.25 2.65 0.42
CA LEU A 121 -1.92 3.00 -0.82
C LEU A 121 -3.24 2.26 -0.92
N TRP A 122 -4.22 2.95 -1.47
CA TRP A 122 -5.55 2.42 -1.67
C TRP A 122 -5.83 2.30 -3.16
N ARG A 123 -6.43 1.18 -3.56
CA ARG A 123 -6.85 0.95 -4.94
C ARG A 123 -8.19 0.23 -4.99
N GLY A 124 -9.20 0.86 -5.59
CA GLY A 124 -10.51 0.25 -5.82
C GLY A 124 -10.60 -0.46 -7.17
N ILE A 125 -11.30 -1.59 -7.21
CA ILE A 125 -11.72 -2.28 -8.42
C ILE A 125 -13.22 -2.55 -8.35
N ALA A 126 -13.96 -2.08 -9.37
CA ALA A 126 -15.39 -2.32 -9.54
C ALA A 126 -15.71 -3.76 -10.01
N ALA A 127 -15.16 -4.76 -9.32
CA ALA A 127 -15.45 -6.18 -9.45
C ALA A 127 -14.97 -6.91 -8.19
N ASP A 128 -15.75 -7.86 -7.68
CA ASP A 128 -15.32 -8.74 -6.60
C ASP A 128 -14.36 -9.82 -7.13
N ILE A 129 -13.08 -9.57 -6.92
CA ILE A 129 -11.98 -10.49 -7.21
C ILE A 129 -11.25 -10.92 -5.92
N ALA A 130 -11.73 -10.48 -4.75
CA ALA A 130 -11.06 -10.67 -3.48
C ALA A 130 -10.89 -12.17 -3.16
N LYS A 131 -11.87 -13.00 -3.55
CA LYS A 131 -11.83 -14.47 -3.40
C LYS A 131 -10.59 -15.16 -3.99
N ASN A 132 -9.90 -14.51 -4.92
CA ASN A 132 -8.69 -15.07 -5.53
C ASN A 132 -7.49 -14.94 -4.58
N PHE A 133 -7.52 -14.01 -3.64
CA PHE A 133 -6.43 -13.72 -2.71
C PHE A 133 -6.59 -14.55 -1.44
N LYS A 134 -5.50 -15.16 -0.98
CA LYS A 134 -5.44 -15.98 0.23
C LYS A 134 -4.23 -15.57 1.05
N ASN A 135 -4.36 -15.62 2.38
CA ASN A 135 -3.27 -15.27 3.29
C ASN A 135 -1.96 -15.97 2.92
N GLY A 136 -0.86 -15.21 2.95
CA GLY A 136 0.50 -15.69 2.66
C GLY A 136 0.81 -15.85 1.17
N HIS A 137 -0.17 -15.72 0.28
CA HIS A 137 0.06 -15.84 -1.15
C HIS A 137 0.90 -14.68 -1.69
N GLU A 138 1.92 -14.99 -2.50
CA GLU A 138 2.78 -13.99 -3.16
C GLU A 138 2.56 -13.97 -4.66
N PHE A 139 2.50 -12.76 -5.22
CA PHE A 139 2.30 -12.57 -6.65
C PHE A 139 2.96 -11.27 -7.14
N THR A 140 3.03 -11.10 -8.45
CA THR A 140 3.60 -9.92 -9.08
C THR A 140 2.50 -9.03 -9.65
N TRP A 141 2.52 -7.76 -9.26
CA TRP A 141 1.61 -6.73 -9.73
C TRP A 141 2.12 -6.13 -11.04
N TRP A 142 1.61 -6.62 -12.17
CA TRP A 142 2.13 -6.22 -13.48
C TRP A 142 1.52 -4.96 -14.07
N ALA A 143 0.40 -4.47 -13.52
CA ALA A 143 -0.19 -3.24 -14.00
C ALA A 143 0.60 -2.04 -13.50
N ILE A 144 0.73 -1.01 -14.32
CA ILE A 144 0.93 0.34 -13.77
C ILE A 144 -0.37 0.65 -13.02
N SER A 145 -0.31 1.11 -11.77
CA SER A 145 -1.53 1.38 -11.00
C SER A 145 -1.42 2.71 -10.29
N SER A 146 -2.31 3.62 -10.68
CA SER A 146 -2.56 4.81 -9.89
C SER A 146 -3.35 4.41 -8.65
N CYS A 147 -2.79 4.74 -7.50
CA CYS A 147 -3.34 4.50 -6.18
C CYS A 147 -3.47 5.84 -5.46
N SER A 148 -4.45 5.96 -4.56
CA SER A 148 -4.57 7.14 -3.71
C SER A 148 -3.99 6.86 -2.33
N THR A 149 -3.47 7.90 -1.69
CA THR A 149 -3.14 7.88 -0.25
C THR A 149 -4.37 8.09 0.63
N SER A 150 -5.51 8.53 0.07
CA SER A 150 -6.77 8.68 0.79
C SER A 150 -7.78 7.62 0.36
N VAL A 151 -8.35 6.92 1.35
CA VAL A 151 -9.44 5.96 1.14
C VAL A 151 -10.73 6.66 0.71
N ASN A 152 -10.93 7.92 1.09
CA ASN A 152 -12.18 8.64 0.89
C ASN A 152 -12.46 8.90 -0.59
N ILE A 153 -11.41 9.17 -1.36
CA ILE A 153 -11.51 9.33 -2.82
C ILE A 153 -12.06 8.06 -3.47
N ILE A 154 -11.74 6.88 -2.93
CA ILE A 154 -12.05 5.59 -3.55
C ILE A 154 -13.46 5.11 -3.19
N LYS A 155 -14.00 5.50 -2.03
CA LYS A 155 -15.36 5.13 -1.62
C LYS A 155 -16.42 5.61 -2.61
N ASP A 156 -16.20 6.75 -3.25
CA ASP A 156 -17.11 7.32 -4.24
C ASP A 156 -17.15 6.53 -5.56
N PHE A 157 -16.12 5.73 -5.86
CA PHE A 157 -16.01 4.95 -7.11
C PHE A 157 -16.48 3.50 -7.00
N LEU A 158 -16.76 3.01 -5.79
CA LEU A 158 -17.04 1.60 -5.55
C LEU A 158 -18.54 1.34 -5.41
N GLY A 159 -19.12 0.69 -6.44
CA GLY A 159 -20.46 0.14 -6.38
C GLY A 159 -20.55 -1.13 -5.52
N SER A 160 -21.75 -1.72 -5.45
CA SER A 160 -21.93 -3.02 -4.83
C SER A 160 -21.17 -4.10 -5.59
N ASN A 161 -20.49 -4.99 -4.85
CA ASN A 161 -19.69 -6.09 -5.41
C ASN A 161 -18.31 -5.66 -5.98
N SER A 162 -17.54 -4.95 -5.15
CA SER A 162 -16.21 -4.42 -5.49
C SER A 162 -15.10 -4.94 -4.56
N THR A 163 -13.85 -4.84 -5.02
CA THR A 163 -12.66 -5.14 -4.21
C THR A 163 -11.87 -3.87 -3.94
N LEU A 164 -11.57 -3.61 -2.68
CA LEU A 164 -10.67 -2.56 -2.23
C LEU A 164 -9.33 -3.18 -1.82
N PHE A 165 -8.23 -2.65 -2.35
CA PHE A 165 -6.89 -3.03 -1.93
C PHE A 165 -6.33 -2.00 -0.96
N LEU A 166 -5.85 -2.48 0.18
CA LEU A 166 -4.93 -1.78 1.06
C LEU A 166 -3.54 -2.32 0.80
N ILE A 167 -2.61 -1.48 0.35
CA ILE A 167 -1.26 -1.87 -0.05
C ILE A 167 -0.26 -1.13 0.82
N GLU A 168 0.50 -1.84 1.64
CA GLU A 168 1.68 -1.30 2.33
C GLU A 168 2.81 -1.18 1.31
N ALA A 169 2.87 -0.04 0.61
CA ALA A 169 3.85 0.20 -0.43
C ALA A 169 5.15 0.77 0.16
N VAL A 170 6.28 0.31 -0.35
CA VAL A 170 7.61 0.78 0.02
C VAL A 170 8.29 1.53 -1.12
N ASN A 171 7.96 1.23 -2.37
CA ASN A 171 8.55 1.83 -3.57
C ASN A 171 7.55 2.64 -4.42
N GLY A 172 6.44 3.11 -3.83
CA GLY A 172 5.46 3.92 -4.55
C GLY A 172 6.10 5.20 -5.11
N LYS A 173 5.67 5.65 -6.30
CA LYS A 173 6.18 6.88 -6.93
C LYS A 173 5.14 7.98 -6.86
N ASP A 174 5.45 9.08 -6.18
CA ASP A 174 4.55 10.22 -6.05
C ASP A 174 4.43 10.97 -7.39
N ILE A 175 3.24 10.93 -8.00
CA ILE A 175 2.93 11.61 -9.26
C ILE A 175 1.95 12.77 -9.07
N SER A 176 1.66 13.18 -7.83
CA SER A 176 0.62 14.18 -7.52
C SER A 176 0.77 15.49 -8.28
N GLY A 177 2.00 15.91 -8.60
CA GLY A 177 2.30 17.10 -9.39
C GLY A 177 2.20 16.93 -10.91
N TYR A 178 2.02 15.71 -11.41
CA TYR A 178 2.15 15.36 -12.84
C TYR A 178 0.92 14.66 -13.42
N THR A 179 -0.11 14.46 -12.60
CA THR A 179 -1.35 13.78 -12.96
C THR A 179 -2.42 14.76 -13.49
N ASN A 180 -3.38 14.21 -14.25
CA ASN A 180 -4.65 14.82 -14.60
C ASN A 180 -5.64 14.91 -13.40
N PHE A 181 -5.31 14.34 -12.24
CA PHE A 181 -6.11 14.37 -11.01
C PHE A 181 -5.35 14.98 -9.81
N PRO A 182 -5.05 16.28 -9.82
CA PRO A 182 -4.16 16.92 -8.84
C PRO A 182 -4.68 16.88 -7.39
N LYS A 183 -5.97 16.59 -7.18
CA LYS A 183 -6.59 16.48 -5.85
C LYS A 183 -6.44 15.09 -5.23
N GLU A 184 -5.97 14.11 -5.99
CA GLU A 184 -6.04 12.71 -5.56
C GLU A 184 -4.79 12.19 -4.85
N SER A 185 -3.76 13.04 -4.73
CA SER A 185 -2.45 12.69 -4.15
C SER A 185 -1.95 11.34 -4.71
N GLU A 186 -1.99 11.21 -6.03
CA GLU A 186 -1.77 9.94 -6.71
C GLU A 186 -0.33 9.44 -6.55
N VAL A 187 -0.24 8.13 -6.30
CA VAL A 187 1.01 7.38 -6.22
C VAL A 187 0.93 6.21 -7.19
N ILE A 188 1.97 6.03 -7.99
CA ILE A 188 2.09 4.88 -8.89
C ILE A 188 2.69 3.70 -8.13
N LEU A 189 1.97 2.59 -8.12
CA LEU A 189 2.52 1.26 -7.93
C LEU A 189 3.03 0.75 -9.29
N CYS A 190 4.34 0.52 -9.37
CA CYS A 190 5.01 0.18 -10.62
C CYS A 190 4.70 -1.25 -11.10
N PRO A 191 4.74 -1.51 -12.41
CA PRO A 191 4.63 -2.85 -12.94
C PRO A 191 5.82 -3.70 -12.48
N GLY A 192 5.56 -4.92 -12.03
CA GLY A 192 6.57 -5.83 -11.49
C GLY A 192 6.70 -5.80 -9.98
N THR A 193 5.95 -4.94 -9.26
CA THR A 193 5.98 -4.93 -7.79
C THR A 193 5.55 -6.27 -7.21
N ARG A 194 6.37 -6.86 -6.35
CA ARG A 194 6.04 -8.10 -5.63
C ARG A 194 5.18 -7.79 -4.41
N LEU A 195 4.08 -8.51 -4.25
CA LEU A 195 3.14 -8.32 -3.16
C LEU A 195 2.86 -9.65 -2.47
N ARG A 196 2.73 -9.60 -1.14
CA ARG A 196 2.22 -10.69 -0.31
C ARG A 196 0.85 -10.31 0.22
N VAL A 197 -0.07 -11.27 0.22
CA VAL A 197 -1.36 -11.14 0.90
C VAL A 197 -1.15 -11.32 2.40
N VAL A 198 -1.49 -10.31 3.20
CA VAL A 198 -1.22 -10.25 4.65
C VAL A 198 -2.25 -11.06 5.45
N SER A 199 -3.49 -11.12 4.96
CA SER A 199 -4.61 -11.81 5.60
C SER A 199 -5.63 -12.28 4.57
N ASP A 200 -6.48 -13.23 4.94
CA ASP A 200 -7.60 -13.60 4.08
C ASP A 200 -8.54 -12.40 3.88
N PRO A 201 -9.14 -12.24 2.69
CA PRO A 201 -9.93 -11.06 2.37
C PRO A 201 -11.08 -10.83 3.34
N LEU A 202 -11.22 -9.57 3.75
CA LEU A 202 -12.20 -9.14 4.73
C LEU A 202 -13.53 -8.81 4.03
N ASP A 203 -14.64 -9.33 4.55
CA ASP A 203 -15.98 -8.94 4.11
C ASP A 203 -16.37 -7.62 4.76
N HIS A 204 -16.57 -6.59 3.93
CA HIS A 204 -17.03 -5.28 4.38
C HIS A 204 -18.09 -4.74 3.42
N ALA A 205 -19.35 -5.13 3.62
CA ALA A 205 -20.43 -4.77 2.71
C ALA A 205 -20.44 -3.26 2.40
N PRO A 206 -20.52 -2.86 1.11
CA PRO A 206 -20.83 -3.69 -0.05
C PRO A 206 -19.59 -4.21 -0.83
N MET A 207 -18.40 -4.20 -0.21
CA MET A 207 -17.11 -4.54 -0.81
C MET A 207 -16.33 -5.60 -0.02
N ARG A 208 -15.22 -6.08 -0.58
CA ARG A 208 -14.24 -6.89 0.15
C ARG A 208 -12.89 -6.21 0.15
N VAL A 209 -12.17 -6.28 1.26
CA VAL A 209 -10.85 -5.66 1.41
C VAL A 209 -9.76 -6.72 1.33
N VAL A 210 -8.79 -6.50 0.45
CA VAL A 210 -7.57 -7.31 0.34
C VAL A 210 -6.40 -6.49 0.86
N HIS A 211 -5.74 -7.01 1.90
CA HIS A 211 -4.56 -6.39 2.49
C HIS A 211 -3.29 -7.00 1.90
N LEU A 212 -2.48 -6.14 1.28
CA LEU A 212 -1.25 -6.48 0.58
C LEU A 212 -0.07 -5.76 1.22
N GLN A 213 1.07 -6.41 1.22
CA GLN A 213 2.36 -5.84 1.61
C GLN A 213 3.36 -5.98 0.47
N GLU A 214 4.04 -4.89 0.13
CA GLU A 214 5.15 -4.91 -0.83
C GLU A 214 6.35 -5.67 -0.25
N ILE A 215 6.83 -6.64 -1.02
CA ILE A 215 8.04 -7.39 -0.69
C ILE A 215 9.22 -6.58 -1.23
N SER A 216 10.01 -5.99 -0.34
CA SER A 216 11.26 -5.32 -0.71
C SER A 216 12.43 -6.32 -0.74
N ASP A 217 13.36 -6.12 -1.67
CA ASP A 217 14.59 -6.92 -1.74
C ASP A 217 15.50 -6.69 -0.51
N GLU A 218 15.28 -5.60 0.25
CA GLU A 218 15.95 -5.30 1.52
C GLU A 218 15.71 -6.38 2.60
N ALA A 219 14.64 -7.18 2.48
CA ALA A 219 14.32 -8.26 3.41
C ALA A 219 15.18 -9.53 3.19
N GLU A 220 15.79 -9.71 2.02
CA GLU A 220 16.75 -10.80 1.77
C GLU A 220 18.16 -10.47 2.32
N ASP A 221 18.55 -9.19 2.34
CA ASP A 221 19.87 -8.75 2.84
C ASP A 221 20.03 -8.86 4.37
N GLN A 222 18.94 -8.88 5.13
CA GLN A 222 19.01 -9.12 6.59
C GLN A 222 19.17 -10.60 6.94
N LEU A 223 18.83 -11.51 6.03
CA LEU A 223 19.08 -12.94 6.22
C LEU A 223 20.50 -13.31 5.79
N THR A 224 21.03 -12.75 4.69
CA THR A 224 22.40 -13.01 4.22
C THR A 224 23.48 -12.42 5.14
N SER A 225 23.23 -11.25 5.76
CA SER A 225 24.17 -10.64 6.72
C SER A 225 24.25 -11.37 8.08
N SER A 226 23.30 -12.26 8.39
CA SER A 226 23.35 -13.11 9.59
C SER A 226 24.05 -14.46 9.37
N PHE A 227 24.14 -14.92 8.12
CA PHE A 227 24.84 -16.17 7.77
C PHE A 227 26.35 -15.98 7.59
N ASP A 228 26.80 -14.81 7.14
CA ASP A 228 28.24 -14.50 7.03
C ASP A 228 28.91 -14.21 8.39
N ALA A 229 28.13 -13.93 9.43
CA ALA A 229 28.63 -13.74 10.80
C ALA A 229 28.82 -15.05 11.60
N MET A 230 28.41 -16.22 11.05
CA MET A 230 28.46 -17.51 11.74
C MET A 230 29.38 -18.57 11.09
N SER A 231 30.16 -18.21 10.05
CA SER A 231 31.06 -19.17 9.38
C SER A 231 32.50 -19.20 9.92
N VAL A 232 32.81 -18.52 11.04
CA VAL A 232 34.13 -18.58 11.68
C VAL A 232 34.03 -19.01 13.16
N ALA A 233 33.67 -20.29 13.38
CA ALA A 233 34.04 -21.01 14.60
C ALA A 233 33.91 -22.53 14.37
N SER A 234 35.01 -23.19 14.03
CA SER A 234 35.13 -24.64 14.13
C SER A 234 35.47 -25.03 15.57
N SER A 235 34.67 -25.89 16.21
CA SER A 235 35.15 -27.08 16.94
C SER A 235 34.03 -27.80 17.68
N SER A 236 33.98 -29.11 17.45
CA SER A 236 33.52 -30.21 18.31
C SER A 236 32.53 -29.93 19.45
N GLU A 237 31.30 -30.46 19.34
CA GLU A 237 30.76 -31.45 20.29
C GLU A 237 29.44 -32.04 19.78
N LYS A 238 29.34 -33.38 19.76
CA LYS A 238 28.10 -34.12 19.52
C LYS A 238 27.27 -34.13 20.80
N LYS A 239 26.05 -33.58 20.79
CA LYS A 239 25.00 -33.91 21.79
C LYS A 239 23.60 -33.91 21.16
N SER A 240 23.06 -35.13 21.07
CA SER A 240 21.67 -35.56 21.25
C SER A 240 20.53 -34.56 21.00
N ILE A 241 19.69 -34.92 20.03
CA ILE A 241 18.33 -34.41 19.77
C ILE A 241 17.40 -34.77 20.93
N PRO A 242 16.58 -33.83 21.47
CA PRO A 242 15.36 -34.17 22.15
C PRO A 242 14.13 -33.90 21.27
N THR A 243 13.34 -34.96 21.12
CA THR A 243 12.03 -35.03 20.49
C THR A 243 10.95 -34.36 21.35
N ALA A 244 10.00 -33.72 20.67
CA ALA A 244 8.62 -33.37 21.10
C ALA A 244 8.42 -32.32 22.22
N ILE A 245 7.95 -31.14 21.82
CA ILE A 245 6.96 -30.36 22.58
C ILE A 245 5.73 -30.18 21.69
N THR A 246 4.71 -30.96 21.96
CA THR A 246 3.33 -30.80 21.50
C THR A 246 2.79 -29.45 21.97
N ALA A 247 2.67 -28.49 21.06
CA ALA A 247 1.94 -27.24 21.32
C ALA A 247 0.44 -27.49 21.13
N LYS A 248 -0.31 -27.39 22.24
CA LYS A 248 -1.78 -27.35 22.25
C LYS A 248 -2.27 -26.11 21.50
N SER A 249 -3.29 -26.32 20.69
CA SER A 249 -4.11 -25.30 20.03
C SER A 249 -4.61 -24.26 21.04
N SER A 250 -4.21 -23.00 20.87
CA SER A 250 -4.87 -21.84 21.49
C SER A 250 -5.54 -21.03 20.38
N GLU A 251 -6.86 -20.96 20.49
CA GLU A 251 -7.87 -20.32 19.65
C GLU A 251 -7.42 -19.00 18.98
N VAL A 252 -7.47 -19.00 17.65
CA VAL A 252 -7.38 -17.82 16.79
C VAL A 252 -8.63 -16.97 17.03
N LYS A 253 -8.50 -15.81 17.67
CA LYS A 253 -9.59 -14.83 17.78
C LYS A 253 -9.90 -14.24 16.40
N THR A 254 -11.19 -14.19 16.08
CA THR A 254 -11.78 -13.90 14.77
C THR A 254 -11.63 -12.45 14.32
N VAL A 255 -11.51 -12.32 13.00
CA VAL A 255 -11.38 -11.12 12.15
C VAL A 255 -12.42 -10.01 12.37
N THR A 256 -13.54 -10.30 13.04
CA THR A 256 -14.57 -9.30 13.40
C THR A 256 -14.02 -8.15 14.25
N ASP A 257 -12.97 -8.40 15.05
CA ASP A 257 -12.30 -7.36 15.86
C ASP A 257 -11.41 -6.40 15.03
N GLN A 258 -11.05 -6.78 13.79
CA GLN A 258 -10.32 -5.91 12.86
C GLN A 258 -11.24 -5.05 11.98
N LEU A 259 -12.52 -5.39 11.85
CA LEU A 259 -13.47 -4.65 11.01
C LEU A 259 -14.04 -3.39 11.69
N GLY A 260 -13.98 -3.29 13.02
CA GLY A 260 -14.23 -2.02 13.74
C GLY A 260 -13.24 -0.91 13.34
N LEU A 261 -12.13 -1.25 12.68
CA LEU A 261 -11.15 -0.30 12.16
C LEU A 261 -11.63 0.42 10.89
N LEU A 262 -12.61 -0.08 10.13
CA LEU A 262 -13.01 0.55 8.86
C LEU A 262 -13.87 1.83 9.05
N ASP A 263 -14.56 1.96 10.17
CA ASP A 263 -15.18 3.22 10.62
C ASP A 263 -14.16 4.19 11.27
N GLU A 264 -12.99 3.68 11.69
CA GLU A 264 -11.87 4.46 12.24
C GLU A 264 -10.76 4.81 11.22
N ILE A 265 -10.85 4.36 9.95
CA ILE A 265 -10.05 4.93 8.85
C ILE A 265 -10.69 6.26 8.42
N ASN A 266 -10.88 7.14 9.39
CA ASN A 266 -11.23 8.53 9.22
C ASN A 266 -9.92 9.32 9.31
N GLU A 267 -9.33 9.64 8.15
CA GLU A 267 -8.36 10.71 7.80
C GLU A 267 -7.38 11.35 8.84
N GLN A 268 -7.16 10.80 10.02
CA GLN A 268 -6.45 11.51 11.12
C GLN A 268 -5.49 10.64 11.93
N SER A 269 -4.76 9.72 11.28
CA SER A 269 -3.94 8.75 12.01
C SER A 269 -2.57 8.43 11.39
N TRP A 270 -1.78 9.43 11.00
CA TRP A 270 -0.31 9.27 10.87
C TRP A 270 0.42 10.54 11.34
N GLY A 271 1.10 10.43 12.48
CA GLY A 271 1.80 11.55 13.14
C GLY A 271 3.07 12.01 12.42
N GLN A 272 3.39 13.29 12.60
CA GLN A 272 4.59 13.92 12.08
C GLN A 272 5.78 13.58 12.98
N TRP A 273 6.78 12.91 12.41
CA TRP A 273 8.12 12.89 13.00
C TRP A 273 8.70 14.30 12.87
N LYS A 274 8.86 15.00 14.00
CA LYS A 274 9.60 16.26 14.06
C LYS A 274 10.74 16.12 15.07
N ASP A 275 11.96 16.34 14.61
CA ASP A 275 13.17 16.42 15.44
C ASP A 275 13.44 15.17 16.33
N GLY A 276 13.06 13.97 15.87
CA GLY A 276 13.29 12.72 16.60
C GLY A 276 12.35 12.49 17.79
N LYS A 277 11.25 13.24 17.90
CA LYS A 277 10.21 13.07 18.92
C LYS A 277 8.81 13.00 18.31
N TYR A 278 7.95 12.17 18.90
CA TYR A 278 6.56 12.01 18.53
C TYR A 278 5.74 13.20 19.05
N ASN A 279 5.14 13.95 18.13
CA ASN A 279 4.32 15.11 18.41
C ASN A 279 3.07 15.11 17.52
N GLY A 280 1.95 15.59 18.05
CA GLY A 280 0.67 15.61 17.35
C GLY A 280 -0.10 14.29 17.47
N LYS A 281 -1.08 14.06 16.59
CA LYS A 281 -1.91 12.84 16.62
C LYS A 281 -1.17 11.67 16.00
N GLY A 282 -1.24 10.49 16.61
CA GLY A 282 -0.72 9.30 15.95
C GLY A 282 -0.88 8.01 16.74
N LYS A 283 -0.50 6.92 16.08
CA LYS A 283 -0.62 5.54 16.56
C LYS A 283 0.76 4.97 16.89
N MET A 284 0.88 4.36 18.07
CA MET A 284 2.06 3.61 18.52
C MET A 284 1.64 2.18 18.85
N ASN A 285 2.32 1.22 18.24
CA ASN A 285 2.25 -0.19 18.63
C ASN A 285 3.46 -0.49 19.50
N PHE A 286 3.22 -0.95 20.73
CA PHE A 286 4.29 -1.29 21.66
C PHE A 286 4.74 -2.72 21.43
N ALA A 287 6.01 -3.01 21.71
CA ALA A 287 6.58 -4.36 21.53
C ALA A 287 5.90 -5.43 22.40
N ASN A 288 5.24 -5.03 23.48
CA ASN A 288 4.44 -5.91 24.33
C ASN A 288 3.07 -6.27 23.72
N GLY A 289 2.66 -5.65 22.61
CA GLY A 289 1.36 -5.85 21.96
C GLY A 289 0.29 -4.84 22.37
N GLU A 290 0.62 -3.86 23.21
CA GLU A 290 -0.28 -2.75 23.55
C GLU A 290 -0.32 -1.73 22.40
N MET A 291 -1.35 -0.89 22.40
CA MET A 291 -1.54 0.10 21.35
C MET A 291 -2.04 1.40 21.95
N TYR A 292 -1.51 2.52 21.47
CA TYR A 292 -2.07 3.84 21.72
C TYR A 292 -2.37 4.57 20.41
N THR A 293 -3.53 5.21 20.35
CA THR A 293 -3.90 6.16 19.30
C THR A 293 -4.38 7.43 19.97
N GLY A 294 -3.71 8.56 19.78
CA GLY A 294 -4.11 9.81 20.43
C GLY A 294 -3.13 10.94 20.24
N ASP A 295 -3.26 12.00 21.05
CA ASP A 295 -2.36 13.15 21.01
C ASP A 295 -1.03 12.87 21.73
N TRP A 296 0.06 13.34 21.14
CA TRP A 296 1.41 13.23 21.67
C TRP A 296 2.08 14.59 21.77
N VAL A 297 2.85 14.79 22.84
CA VAL A 297 3.78 15.92 22.99
C VAL A 297 5.07 15.38 23.60
N ASP A 298 6.20 15.61 22.94
CA ASP A 298 7.52 15.19 23.42
C ASP A 298 7.61 13.70 23.81
N ASN A 299 7.01 12.81 22.99
CA ASN A 299 6.87 11.36 23.24
C ASN A 299 5.93 10.95 24.39
N ASN A 300 5.24 11.88 25.04
CA ASN A 300 4.25 11.57 26.07
C ASN A 300 2.84 11.60 25.51
N ARG A 301 1.99 10.64 25.91
CA ARG A 301 0.55 10.65 25.63
C ARG A 301 -0.10 11.82 26.37
N THR A 302 -0.88 12.60 25.65
CA THR A 302 -1.58 13.78 26.14
C THR A 302 -2.93 13.92 25.43
N GLY A 303 -3.69 14.97 25.75
CA GLY A 303 -4.93 15.29 25.03
C GLY A 303 -5.96 14.16 25.07
N GLN A 304 -6.56 13.83 23.93
CA GLN A 304 -7.51 12.71 23.80
C GLN A 304 -6.81 11.49 23.20
N GLY A 305 -7.09 10.31 23.73
CA GLY A 305 -6.53 9.08 23.18
C GLY A 305 -7.20 7.80 23.63
N LEU A 306 -7.04 6.79 22.79
CA LEU A 306 -7.42 5.40 23.00
C LEU A 306 -6.17 4.58 23.32
N TYR A 307 -6.18 3.87 24.44
CA TYR A 307 -5.17 2.88 24.78
C TYR A 307 -5.79 1.51 24.90
N ILE A 308 -5.18 0.54 24.23
CA ILE A 308 -5.57 -0.87 24.25
C ILE A 308 -4.47 -1.64 24.96
N TYR A 309 -4.83 -2.25 26.07
CA TYR A 309 -3.96 -3.10 26.85
C TYR A 309 -3.93 -4.52 26.26
N THR A 310 -2.83 -5.22 26.48
CA THR A 310 -2.63 -6.61 26.01
C THR A 310 -3.63 -7.59 26.60
N ASN A 311 -4.15 -7.30 27.78
CA ASN A 311 -5.20 -8.08 28.44
C ASN A 311 -6.60 -7.85 27.84
N GLY A 312 -6.75 -6.93 26.88
CA GLY A 312 -8.01 -6.58 26.23
C GLY A 312 -8.80 -5.45 26.90
N ASP A 313 -8.26 -4.86 27.98
CA ASP A 313 -8.83 -3.63 28.54
C ASP A 313 -8.61 -2.47 27.55
N ARG A 314 -9.53 -1.50 27.55
CA ARG A 314 -9.43 -0.29 26.73
C ARG A 314 -9.75 0.95 27.56
N TYR A 315 -8.92 1.97 27.44
CA TYR A 315 -9.22 3.30 27.95
C TYR A 315 -9.38 4.28 26.80
N GLU A 316 -10.53 4.95 26.75
CA GLU A 316 -10.80 6.05 25.84
C GLU A 316 -11.04 7.32 26.66
N GLY A 317 -10.21 8.33 26.50
CA GLY A 317 -10.43 9.59 27.21
C GLY A 317 -9.20 10.47 27.27
N GLN A 318 -9.22 11.38 28.23
CA GLN A 318 -8.18 12.37 28.38
C GLN A 318 -6.90 11.77 28.98
N TRP A 319 -5.75 12.21 28.45
CA TRP A 319 -4.40 11.84 28.86
C TRP A 319 -3.61 13.08 29.26
N LYS A 320 -2.73 12.93 30.23
CA LYS A 320 -1.73 13.94 30.60
C LYS A 320 -0.49 13.24 31.11
N ASP A 321 0.66 13.53 30.48
CA ASP A 321 1.97 12.99 30.87
C ASP A 321 1.94 11.46 31.05
N ASP A 322 1.44 10.75 30.04
CA ASP A 322 1.30 9.28 30.00
C ASP A 322 0.30 8.67 31.00
N LYS A 323 -0.51 9.50 31.66
CA LYS A 323 -1.53 9.03 32.62
C LYS A 323 -2.93 9.37 32.15
N MET A 324 -3.87 8.47 32.44
CA MET A 324 -5.30 8.75 32.28
C MET A 324 -5.68 9.89 33.23
N ASN A 325 -6.24 10.98 32.70
CA ASN A 325 -6.50 12.19 33.46
C ASN A 325 -7.64 12.99 32.83
N GLY A 326 -8.67 13.36 33.59
CA GLY A 326 -9.86 14.04 33.07
C GLY A 326 -11.00 13.07 32.76
N LYS A 327 -11.89 13.43 31.83
CA LYS A 327 -13.01 12.57 31.43
C LYS A 327 -12.51 11.38 30.62
N GLY A 328 -12.97 10.18 30.95
CA GLY A 328 -12.64 8.98 30.21
C GLY A 328 -13.46 7.75 30.60
N LYS A 329 -13.41 6.76 29.72
CA LYS A 329 -14.13 5.51 29.80
C LYS A 329 -13.15 4.33 29.71
N MET A 330 -13.03 3.60 30.81
CA MET A 330 -12.37 2.30 30.81
C MET A 330 -13.41 1.22 30.54
N THR A 331 -13.17 0.38 29.54
CA THR A 331 -13.89 -0.88 29.36
C THR A 331 -12.93 -2.03 29.59
N TYR A 332 -13.27 -2.90 30.52
CA TYR A 332 -12.48 -4.08 30.83
C TYR A 332 -12.79 -5.22 29.87
N ALA A 333 -11.86 -6.16 29.70
CA ALA A 333 -12.04 -7.34 28.84
C ALA A 333 -13.26 -8.19 29.20
N ASN A 334 -13.71 -8.13 30.46
CA ASN A 334 -14.94 -8.78 30.94
C ASN A 334 -16.23 -7.96 30.69
N SER A 335 -16.14 -6.91 29.86
CA SER A 335 -17.22 -5.97 29.52
C SER A 335 -17.68 -5.04 30.65
N ALA A 336 -17.05 -5.05 31.83
CA ALA A 336 -17.30 -4.03 32.84
C ALA A 336 -16.84 -2.65 32.34
N VAL A 337 -17.55 -1.59 32.74
CA VAL A 337 -17.28 -0.22 32.29
C VAL A 337 -17.15 0.72 33.50
N LYS A 338 -16.16 1.61 33.46
CA LYS A 338 -16.05 2.78 34.33
C LYS A 338 -15.97 4.03 33.45
N ASP A 339 -17.01 4.85 33.50
CA ASP A 339 -17.15 6.07 32.72
C ASP A 339 -17.30 7.24 33.70
N GLY A 340 -16.40 8.22 33.64
CA GLY A 340 -16.32 9.30 34.63
C GLY A 340 -14.97 9.99 34.65
N MET A 341 -14.62 10.60 35.78
CA MET A 341 -13.38 11.34 35.94
C MET A 341 -12.23 10.44 36.37
N TRP A 342 -11.05 10.70 35.80
CA TRP A 342 -9.79 10.02 36.08
C TRP A 342 -8.76 11.03 36.58
N SER A 343 -7.93 10.64 37.54
CA SER A 343 -6.79 11.41 38.00
C SER A 343 -5.61 10.50 38.23
N ASN A 344 -4.49 10.77 37.55
CA ASN A 344 -3.26 9.99 37.65
C ASN A 344 -3.50 8.47 37.49
N SER A 345 -4.24 8.07 36.45
CA SER A 345 -4.58 6.67 36.17
C SER A 345 -5.53 5.99 37.17
N SER A 346 -6.15 6.76 38.07
CA SER A 346 -7.18 6.27 39.01
C SER A 346 -8.54 6.86 38.70
N PHE A 347 -9.59 6.05 38.74
CA PHE A 347 -10.98 6.50 38.64
C PHE A 347 -11.39 7.23 39.91
N VAL A 348 -11.95 8.44 39.79
CA VAL A 348 -12.29 9.32 40.94
C VAL A 348 -13.76 9.71 41.03
N GLY A 349 -14.62 9.24 40.12
CA GLY A 349 -16.06 9.49 40.17
C GLY A 349 -16.64 9.87 38.82
#